data_AF-A0A8B3KWL4-F1
#
_entry.id   AF-A0A8B3KWL4-F1
#
_cell.length_a   1.000
_cell.length_b   1.000
_cell.length_c   1.000
_cell.angle_alpha   90.00
_cell.angle_beta   90.00
_cell.angle_gamma   90.00
#
_symmetry.space_group_name_H-M   'P 1'
#
loop_
_entity.id
_entity.type
_entity.pdbx_description
1 polymer ?
#
loop_
_entity_poly.entity_id
_entity_poly.type
_entity_poly.pdbx_seq_one_letter_code
_entity_poly.pdbx_strand_id
1 'polypeptide(L)'
;MAEATAAAIKTAKQEKIDALRNGVLNIAAGLQIDDILRGTFFGFIERFSPAHLQVLKVLADPSSSAEMKAKASQMSVGTQISVLEAALPVSVISRGALDRVLSDLHREGLVDTGGMTVTGTSGVFLAKRSTGAGDAFLRFIASPL
;
A
#
# COMPACT_ATOMS: atom_id res chain seq x y z
N MET A 1 -9.47 11.78 23.07
CA MET A 1 -9.90 12.01 21.66
C MET A 1 -9.04 13.07 20.97
N ALA A 2 -8.95 14.32 21.47
CA ALA A 2 -8.18 15.39 20.81
C ALA A 2 -6.67 15.14 20.67
N GLU A 3 -6.02 14.54 21.68
CA GLU A 3 -4.58 14.22 21.66
C GLU A 3 -4.20 13.14 20.63
N ALA A 4 -5.01 12.09 20.50
CA ALA A 4 -4.80 11.03 19.52
C ALA A 4 -4.92 11.55 18.08
N THR A 5 -5.87 12.46 17.83
CA THR A 5 -6.04 13.11 16.53
C THR A 5 -4.85 14.03 16.20
N ALA A 6 -4.37 14.82 17.17
CA ALA A 6 -3.21 15.69 16.97
C ALA A 6 -1.93 14.88 16.69
N ALA A 7 -1.71 13.79 17.41
CA ALA A 7 -0.60 12.87 17.19
C ALA A 7 -0.68 12.20 15.81
N ALA A 8 -1.86 11.74 15.38
CA ALA A 8 -2.07 11.15 14.07
C ALA A 8 -1.80 12.15 12.93
N ILE A 9 -2.28 13.40 13.05
CA ILE A 9 -2.03 14.46 12.06
C ILE A 9 -0.54 14.78 11.96
N LYS A 10 0.15 14.92 13.10
CA LYS A 10 1.59 15.20 13.12
C LYS A 10 2.40 14.07 12.47
N THR A 11 2.04 12.83 12.75
CA THR A 11 2.71 11.65 12.20
C THR A 11 2.50 11.55 10.69
N ALA A 12 1.24 11.68 10.22
CA ALA A 12 0.93 11.67 8.80
C ALA A 12 1.63 12.81 8.03
N LYS A 13 1.79 13.98 8.67
CA LYS A 13 2.58 15.08 8.10
C LYS A 13 4.06 14.71 7.96
N GLN A 14 4.64 14.08 8.98
CA GLN A 14 6.05 13.67 8.95
C GLN A 14 6.29 12.60 7.88
N GLU A 15 5.43 11.60 7.78
CA GLU A 15 5.52 10.55 6.75
C GLU A 15 5.49 11.13 5.33
N LYS A 16 4.66 12.15 5.09
CA LYS A 16 4.63 12.85 3.79
C LYS A 16 5.93 13.61 3.53
N ILE A 17 6.46 14.32 4.52
CA ILE A 17 7.74 15.03 4.40
C ILE A 17 8.86 14.05 4.08
N ASP A 18 8.90 12.90 4.76
CA ASP A 18 9.92 11.88 4.55
C ASP A 18 9.77 11.25 3.15
N ALA A 19 8.56 10.94 2.70
CA ALA A 19 8.31 10.44 1.34
C ALA A 19 8.73 11.44 0.25
N LEU A 20 8.44 12.75 0.43
CA LEU A 20 8.88 13.80 -0.49
C LEU A 20 10.41 13.89 -0.53
N ARG A 21 11.05 13.92 0.65
CA ARG A 21 12.51 13.96 0.78
C ARG A 21 13.15 12.76 0.08
N ASN A 22 12.63 11.56 0.36
CA ASN A 22 13.10 10.32 -0.24
C ASN A 22 12.96 10.35 -1.75
N GLY A 23 11.83 10.82 -2.29
CA GLY A 23 11.63 10.97 -3.72
C GLY A 23 12.69 11.85 -4.39
N VAL A 24 12.99 13.00 -3.79
CA VAL A 24 14.05 13.91 -4.27
C VAL A 24 15.42 13.25 -4.21
N LEU A 25 15.77 12.62 -3.08
CA LEU A 25 17.07 11.98 -2.88
C LEU A 25 17.28 10.78 -3.80
N ASN A 26 16.25 9.95 -4.00
CA ASN A 26 16.33 8.79 -4.89
C ASN A 26 16.52 9.21 -6.35
N ILE A 27 15.84 10.27 -6.81
CA ILE A 27 16.10 10.86 -8.14
C ILE A 27 17.55 11.34 -8.22
N ALA A 28 18.01 12.09 -7.21
CA ALA A 28 19.39 12.61 -7.19
C ALA A 28 20.44 11.50 -7.18
N ALA A 29 20.12 10.35 -6.56
CA ALA A 29 20.95 9.14 -6.55
C ALA A 29 20.87 8.32 -7.86
N GLY A 30 20.13 8.79 -8.87
CA GLY A 30 20.09 8.18 -10.20
C GLY A 30 18.93 7.22 -10.43
N LEU A 31 17.92 7.16 -9.54
CA LEU A 31 16.70 6.39 -9.78
C LEU A 31 16.02 6.92 -11.06
N GLN A 32 16.02 6.08 -12.10
CA GLN A 32 15.37 6.40 -13.37
C GLN A 32 13.86 6.17 -13.24
N ILE A 33 13.11 7.26 -13.29
CA ILE A 33 11.64 7.26 -13.34
C ILE A 33 11.25 8.09 -14.56
N ASP A 34 10.33 7.56 -15.36
CA ASP A 34 9.71 8.30 -16.46
C ASP A 34 9.17 9.65 -15.96
N ASP A 35 9.41 10.73 -16.70
CA ASP A 35 9.05 12.08 -16.25
C ASP A 35 7.55 12.26 -16.05
N ILE A 36 6.71 11.54 -16.79
CA ILE A 36 5.24 11.52 -16.61
C ILE A 36 4.89 10.88 -15.25
N LEU A 37 5.58 9.79 -14.89
CA LEU A 37 5.37 9.13 -13.59
C LEU A 37 5.93 9.95 -12.43
N ARG A 38 7.01 10.70 -12.63
CA ARG A 38 7.64 11.51 -11.59
C ARG A 38 6.69 12.56 -11.00
N GLY A 39 6.07 13.38 -11.86
CA GLY A 39 5.10 14.39 -11.43
C GLY A 39 3.88 13.74 -10.75
N THR A 40 3.43 12.63 -11.31
CA THR A 40 2.33 11.82 -10.77
C THR A 40 2.63 11.29 -9.36
N PHE A 41 3.84 10.79 -9.11
CA PHE A 41 4.26 10.26 -7.81
C PHE A 41 4.32 11.34 -6.73
N PHE A 42 4.79 12.55 -7.04
CA PHE A 42 4.68 13.68 -6.11
C PHE A 42 3.22 13.99 -5.76
N GLY A 43 2.33 14.00 -6.76
CA GLY A 43 0.89 14.15 -6.54
C GLY A 43 0.26 13.05 -5.67
N PHE A 44 0.76 11.82 -5.76
CA PHE A 44 0.33 10.73 -4.88
C PHE A 44 0.73 10.96 -3.42
N ILE A 45 1.94 11.44 -3.14
CA ILE A 45 2.39 11.72 -1.76
C ILE A 45 1.48 12.76 -1.09
N GLU A 46 1.02 13.75 -1.84
CA GLU A 46 0.12 14.78 -1.31
C GLU A 46 -1.30 14.27 -1.06
N ARG A 47 -1.87 13.50 -2.00
CA ARG A 47 -3.28 13.06 -1.95
C ARG A 47 -3.51 11.81 -1.13
N PHE A 48 -2.55 10.87 -1.10
CA PHE A 48 -2.73 9.62 -0.38
C PHE A 48 -2.67 9.80 1.13
N SER A 49 -3.50 9.04 1.82
CA SER A 49 -3.43 8.86 3.27
C SER A 49 -2.39 7.78 3.62
N PRO A 50 -1.93 7.71 4.88
CA PRO A 50 -1.04 6.64 5.34
C PRO A 50 -1.57 5.23 5.01
N ALA A 51 -2.89 5.05 5.08
CA ALA A 51 -3.55 3.79 4.73
C ALA A 51 -3.30 3.34 3.29
N HIS A 52 -3.23 4.27 2.32
CA HIS A 52 -2.91 3.92 0.93
C HIS A 52 -1.50 3.35 0.81
N LEU A 53 -0.53 3.96 1.49
CA LEU A 53 0.86 3.51 1.49
C LEU A 53 0.99 2.16 2.19
N GLN A 54 0.29 1.97 3.30
CA GLN A 54 0.29 0.70 4.03
C GLN A 54 -0.31 -0.43 3.18
N VAL A 55 -1.49 -0.21 2.59
CA VAL A 55 -2.14 -1.19 1.71
C VAL A 55 -1.26 -1.51 0.51
N LEU A 56 -0.67 -0.50 -0.14
CA LEU A 56 0.23 -0.71 -1.28
C LEU A 56 1.46 -1.53 -0.90
N LYS A 57 2.11 -1.22 0.24
CA LYS A 57 3.28 -1.97 0.73
C LYS A 57 2.93 -3.43 0.98
N VAL A 58 1.81 -3.69 1.66
CA VAL A 58 1.34 -5.06 1.95
C VAL A 58 1.03 -5.80 0.65
N LEU A 59 0.39 -5.15 -0.32
CA LEU A 59 0.06 -5.77 -1.59
C LEU A 59 1.26 -5.95 -2.55
N ALA A 60 2.36 -5.24 -2.31
CA ALA A 60 3.61 -5.43 -3.04
C ALA A 60 4.39 -6.66 -2.58
N ASP A 61 4.29 -7.01 -1.30
CA ASP A 61 4.84 -8.25 -0.75
C ASP A 61 3.92 -8.83 0.35
N PRO A 62 2.81 -9.50 -0.03
CA PRO A 62 1.88 -10.07 0.94
C PRO A 62 2.52 -11.13 1.85
N SER A 63 3.57 -11.79 1.36
CA SER A 63 4.29 -12.84 2.10
C SER A 63 5.17 -12.26 3.22
N SER A 64 5.48 -10.96 3.18
CA SER A 64 6.16 -10.28 4.29
C SER A 64 5.27 -10.13 5.53
N SER A 65 3.94 -10.05 5.38
CA SER A 65 3.01 -9.93 6.52
C SER A 65 2.86 -11.25 7.26
N ALA A 66 3.17 -11.25 8.56
CA ALA A 66 2.99 -12.39 9.44
C ALA A 66 1.50 -12.73 9.61
N GLU A 67 0.64 -11.72 9.69
CA GLU A 67 -0.80 -11.82 9.84
C GLU A 67 -1.45 -12.46 8.61
N MET A 68 -1.05 -12.02 7.41
CA MET A 68 -1.52 -12.62 6.16
C MET A 68 -1.07 -14.08 6.05
N LYS A 69 0.21 -14.39 6.35
CA LYS A 69 0.71 -15.77 6.33
C LYS A 69 -0.04 -16.66 7.32
N ALA A 70 -0.24 -16.18 8.54
CA ALA A 70 -0.96 -16.93 9.58
C ALA A 70 -2.40 -17.23 9.13
N LYS A 71 -3.12 -16.22 8.63
CA LYS A 71 -4.49 -16.39 8.14
C LYS A 71 -4.56 -17.33 6.94
N ALA A 72 -3.66 -17.17 5.97
CA ALA A 72 -3.57 -18.03 4.79
C ALA A 72 -3.32 -19.51 5.16
N SER A 73 -2.47 -19.79 6.16
CA SER A 73 -2.15 -21.15 6.61
C SER A 73 -3.32 -21.88 7.27
N GLN A 74 -4.33 -21.14 7.74
CA GLN A 74 -5.54 -21.69 8.37
C GLN A 74 -6.66 -21.96 7.36
N MET A 75 -6.44 -21.68 6.08
CA MET A 75 -7.48 -21.70 5.04
C MET A 75 -7.12 -22.69 3.94
N SER A 76 -8.07 -23.56 3.59
CA SER A 76 -7.98 -24.40 2.38
C SER A 76 -8.59 -23.72 1.16
N VAL A 77 -9.62 -22.89 1.38
CA VAL A 77 -10.37 -22.15 0.35
C VAL A 77 -10.73 -20.77 0.91
N GLY A 78 -10.68 -19.74 0.06
CA GLY A 78 -11.12 -18.40 0.42
C GLY A 78 -10.69 -17.34 -0.58
N THR A 79 -10.67 -16.08 -0.15
CA THR A 79 -10.34 -14.93 -0.98
C THR A 79 -9.13 -14.19 -0.43
N GLN A 80 -8.39 -13.51 -1.30
CA GLN A 80 -7.26 -12.70 -0.84
C GLN A 80 -7.71 -11.54 0.05
N ILE A 81 -8.88 -10.94 -0.22
CA ILE A 81 -9.39 -9.84 0.60
C ILE A 81 -9.56 -10.27 2.07
N SER A 82 -10.00 -11.51 2.34
CA SER A 82 -10.15 -12.03 3.71
C SER A 82 -8.82 -12.21 4.45
N VAL A 83 -7.73 -12.42 3.70
CA VAL A 83 -6.37 -12.53 4.26
C VAL A 83 -5.77 -11.14 4.47
N LEU A 84 -6.04 -10.20 3.56
CA LEU A 84 -5.63 -8.80 3.71
C LEU A 84 -6.26 -8.14 4.94
N GLU A 85 -7.54 -8.43 5.22
CA GLU A 85 -8.22 -7.95 6.42
C GLU A 85 -7.56 -8.40 7.73
N ALA A 86 -6.83 -9.53 7.73
CA ALA A 86 -6.09 -9.97 8.91
C ALA A 86 -4.87 -9.08 9.20
N ALA A 87 -4.22 -8.53 8.17
CA ALA A 87 -3.13 -7.57 8.32
C ALA A 87 -3.61 -6.13 8.55
N LEU A 88 -4.88 -5.85 8.27
CA LEU A 88 -5.50 -4.54 8.37
C LEU A 88 -6.81 -4.64 9.16
N PRO A 89 -6.75 -4.95 10.47
CA PRO A 89 -7.95 -5.14 11.28
C PRO A 89 -8.80 -3.87 11.32
N VAL A 90 -10.09 -4.01 11.63
CA VAL A 90 -11.07 -2.90 11.59
C VAL A 90 -10.69 -1.71 12.49
N SER A 91 -9.90 -1.96 13.54
CA SER A 91 -9.32 -0.93 14.41
C SER A 91 -8.31 -0.01 13.71
N VAL A 92 -7.78 -0.45 12.56
CA VAL A 92 -6.84 0.29 11.70
C VAL A 92 -7.60 0.92 10.54
N ILE A 93 -8.44 0.15 9.85
CA ILE A 93 -9.20 0.61 8.68
C ILE A 93 -10.54 -0.11 8.58
N SER A 94 -11.64 0.65 8.47
CA SER A 94 -12.96 0.05 8.26
C SER A 94 -13.05 -0.60 6.88
N ARG A 95 -13.93 -1.59 6.69
CA ARG A 95 -14.09 -2.25 5.39
C ARG A 95 -14.41 -1.26 4.27
N GLY A 96 -15.32 -0.31 4.48
CA GLY A 96 -15.63 0.72 3.49
C GLY A 96 -14.46 1.64 3.18
N ALA A 97 -13.60 1.95 4.16
CA ALA A 97 -12.38 2.70 3.92
C ALA A 97 -11.32 1.87 3.17
N LEU A 98 -11.20 0.56 3.45
CA LEU A 98 -10.33 -0.35 2.72
C LEU A 98 -10.77 -0.47 1.24
N ASP A 99 -12.06 -0.65 0.98
CA ASP A 99 -12.61 -0.70 -0.37
C ASP A 99 -12.35 0.61 -1.14
N ARG A 100 -12.46 1.77 -0.46
CA ARG A 100 -12.12 3.09 -1.01
C ARG A 100 -10.64 3.18 -1.38
N VAL A 101 -9.74 2.75 -0.49
CA VAL A 101 -8.27 2.74 -0.70
C VAL A 101 -7.85 1.77 -1.80
N LEU A 102 -8.49 0.62 -1.92
CA LEU A 102 -8.25 -0.31 -3.03
C LEU A 102 -8.71 0.30 -4.36
N SER A 103 -9.86 1.00 -4.36
CA SER A 103 -10.42 1.64 -5.56
C SER A 103 -9.58 2.82 -6.05
N ASP A 104 -9.32 3.82 -5.19
CA ASP A 104 -7.94 4.17 -4.87
C ASP A 104 -6.80 3.83 -5.83
N LEU A 105 -5.96 2.94 -5.29
CA LEU A 105 -4.74 2.43 -5.86
C LEU A 105 -4.97 1.76 -7.22
N HIS A 106 -6.13 1.13 -7.43
CA HIS A 106 -6.47 0.53 -8.72
C HIS A 106 -6.68 1.57 -9.81
N ARG A 107 -7.45 2.62 -9.52
CA ARG A 107 -7.72 3.71 -10.48
C ARG A 107 -6.44 4.43 -10.88
N GLU A 108 -5.51 4.60 -9.94
CA GLU A 108 -4.21 5.22 -10.20
C GLU A 108 -3.19 4.22 -10.80
N GLY A 109 -3.60 2.98 -11.09
CA GLY A 109 -2.77 1.96 -11.74
C GLY A 109 -1.66 1.37 -10.88
N LEU A 110 -1.70 1.56 -9.56
CA LEU A 110 -0.67 1.09 -8.62
C LEU A 110 -0.91 -0.35 -8.14
N VAL A 111 -2.16 -0.80 -8.15
CA VAL A 111 -2.57 -2.14 -7.72
C VAL A 111 -3.53 -2.76 -8.73
N ASP A 112 -3.33 -4.03 -9.07
CA ASP A 112 -4.33 -4.85 -9.74
C ASP A 112 -5.23 -5.53 -8.69
N THR A 113 -6.46 -5.05 -8.56
CA THR A 113 -7.45 -5.63 -7.64
C THR A 113 -8.22 -6.81 -8.25
N GLY A 114 -7.95 -7.13 -9.52
CA GLY A 114 -8.55 -8.24 -10.24
C GLY A 114 -8.34 -9.57 -9.52
N GLY A 115 -9.44 -10.28 -9.24
CA GLY A 115 -9.37 -11.59 -8.61
C GLY A 115 -9.11 -11.60 -7.10
N MET A 116 -9.01 -10.44 -6.42
CA MET A 116 -8.85 -10.41 -4.96
C MET A 116 -10.08 -10.95 -4.20
N THR A 117 -11.25 -10.84 -4.81
CA THR A 117 -12.54 -11.35 -4.30
C THR A 117 -12.91 -12.72 -4.86
N VAL A 118 -12.11 -13.25 -5.80
CA VAL A 118 -12.37 -14.57 -6.38
C VAL A 118 -11.96 -15.63 -5.37
N THR A 119 -12.87 -16.56 -5.12
CA THR A 119 -12.60 -17.72 -4.27
C THR A 119 -11.59 -18.63 -4.96
N GLY A 120 -10.52 -18.98 -4.25
CA GLY A 120 -9.49 -19.89 -4.71
C GLY A 120 -8.82 -20.62 -3.56
N THR A 121 -7.70 -21.26 -3.86
CA THR A 121 -6.87 -22.01 -2.92
C THR A 121 -5.60 -21.21 -2.56
N SER A 122 -4.65 -21.85 -1.88
CA SER A 122 -3.47 -21.20 -1.27
C SER A 122 -2.72 -20.21 -2.17
N GLY A 123 -2.66 -20.45 -3.47
CA GLY A 123 -1.95 -19.58 -4.43
C GLY A 123 -2.52 -18.15 -4.55
N VAL A 124 -3.81 -17.94 -4.27
CA VAL A 124 -4.41 -16.58 -4.37
C VAL A 124 -4.23 -15.74 -3.10
N PHE A 125 -3.97 -16.36 -1.94
CA PHE A 125 -3.99 -15.67 -0.65
C PHE A 125 -2.85 -14.65 -0.48
N LEU A 126 -1.67 -14.96 -1.02
CA LEU A 126 -0.46 -14.15 -0.88
C LEU A 126 0.06 -13.64 -2.23
N ALA A 127 -0.79 -13.63 -3.27
CA ALA A 127 -0.42 -13.17 -4.59
C ALA A 127 -0.08 -11.66 -4.58
N LYS A 128 1.10 -11.27 -5.06
CA LYS A 128 1.47 -9.86 -5.25
C LYS A 128 0.46 -9.16 -6.15
N ARG A 129 0.01 -7.97 -5.74
CA ARG A 129 -0.95 -7.14 -6.48
C ARG A 129 -0.44 -5.76 -6.88
N SER A 130 0.72 -5.31 -6.39
CA SER A 130 1.31 -4.09 -6.91
C SER A 130 1.70 -4.27 -8.38
N THR A 131 1.43 -3.24 -9.18
CA THR A 131 1.86 -3.16 -10.59
C THR A 131 3.31 -2.68 -10.67
N GLY A 132 3.88 -2.62 -11.89
CA GLY A 132 5.18 -1.98 -12.09
C GLY A 132 5.22 -0.51 -11.66
N ALA A 133 4.12 0.23 -11.85
CA ALA A 133 3.99 1.59 -11.35
C ALA A 133 3.90 1.63 -9.82
N GLY A 134 3.19 0.68 -9.20
CA GLY A 134 3.15 0.49 -7.75
C GLY A 134 4.53 0.26 -7.15
N ASP A 135 5.31 -0.65 -7.73
CA ASP A 135 6.67 -0.94 -7.29
C ASP A 135 7.60 0.25 -7.49
N ALA A 136 7.47 0.95 -8.63
CA ALA A 136 8.24 2.16 -8.90
C ALA A 136 7.94 3.27 -7.89
N PHE A 137 6.67 3.45 -7.52
CA PHE A 137 6.27 4.42 -6.51
C PHE A 137 6.80 4.06 -5.12
N LEU A 138 6.75 2.78 -4.73
CA LEU A 138 7.32 2.32 -3.46
C LEU A 138 8.84 2.57 -3.38
N ARG A 139 9.58 2.29 -4.46
CA ARG A 139 11.01 2.62 -4.54
C ARG A 139 11.26 4.13 -4.48
N PHE A 140 10.41 4.91 -5.13
CA PHE A 140 10.51 6.38 -5.13
C PHE A 140 10.45 6.95 -3.72
N ILE A 141 9.53 6.47 -2.88
CA ILE A 141 9.34 6.98 -1.51
C ILE A 141 10.18 6.23 -0.45
N ALA A 142 10.91 5.19 -0.84
CA ALA A 142 11.75 4.42 0.08
C ALA A 142 12.92 5.26 0.58
N SER A 143 13.36 5.03 1.82
CA SER A 143 14.56 5.68 2.33
C SER A 143 15.75 5.36 1.40
N PRO A 144 16.52 6.37 0.96
CA PRO A 144 17.71 6.15 0.14
C PRO A 144 18.68 5.23 0.85
N LEU A 145 19.30 4.32 0.10
CA LEU A 145 20.38 3.46 0.58
C LEU A 145 21.69 4.24 0.73
#